data_AF-A0A956XSB8-F1
#
_entry.id   AF-A0A956XSB8-F1
#
_cell.length_a   1.000
_cell.length_b   1.000
_cell.length_c   1.000
_cell.angle_alpha   90.00
_cell.angle_beta   90.00
_cell.angle_gamma   90.00
#
_symmetry.space_group_name_H-M   'P 1'
#
loop_
_entity.id
_entity.type
_entity.pdbx_description
1 polymer ?
#
loop_
_entity_poly.entity_id
_entity_poly.type
_entity_poly.pdbx_seq_one_letter_code
_entity_poly.pdbx_strand_id
1 'polypeptide(L)'
;TFVIMTVAAHLIFSLSWLEAALIGAILSPTDPVFISQLIESEGIPQRLRHLLGVESGLNDGIVLPVILILLQLITSETPEPLLMLGELIGGVLVGIAVPWLFIKFEQRIRFLYVGTIYEPLNAFAIGLFVIVLCEALHVNTFLAAFSAGITVGNVSTEVRVAFEGFGRTLTELLKLAALFFFGLLINLNLFVDSGPANYIFAAIVLIIARPVAIYIVLWKQDIPNLEKATAAWFGPKGFASIFYSFFIFQFALPNGYELFNILAFTIVLSIVAHSSTDVFFGRYFQRAAERATEEPISLEDALEGIQEGQPSADPP
;
A
#
# COMPACT_ATOMS: atom_id res chain seq x y z
N THR A 1 5.93 -0.88 -12.63
CA THR A 1 6.23 -2.03 -11.76
C THR A 1 5.47 -3.27 -12.21
N PHE A 2 4.13 -3.26 -12.19
CA PHE A 2 3.25 -4.36 -12.63
C PHE A 2 3.76 -5.12 -13.87
N VAL A 3 3.90 -4.42 -15.01
CA VAL A 3 4.33 -5.02 -16.29
C VAL A 3 5.68 -5.73 -16.19
N ILE A 4 6.66 -5.12 -15.52
CA ILE A 4 8.01 -5.69 -15.37
C ILE A 4 7.93 -7.01 -14.58
N MET A 5 7.17 -7.00 -13.49
CA MET A 5 6.98 -8.19 -12.64
C MET A 5 6.22 -9.29 -13.37
N THR A 6 5.19 -8.93 -14.16
CA THR A 6 4.44 -9.88 -15.00
C THR A 6 5.33 -10.52 -16.05
N VAL A 7 6.08 -9.74 -16.82
CA VAL A 7 6.98 -10.27 -17.85
C VAL A 7 8.05 -11.16 -17.21
N ALA A 8 8.65 -10.73 -16.10
CA ALA A 8 9.63 -11.54 -15.38
C ALA A 8 9.04 -12.87 -14.88
N ALA A 9 7.83 -12.85 -14.29
CA ALA A 9 7.17 -14.06 -13.80
C ALA A 9 6.87 -15.04 -14.95
N HIS A 10 6.36 -14.54 -16.08
CA HIS A 10 6.10 -15.36 -17.26
C HIS A 10 7.37 -16.03 -17.80
N LEU A 11 8.45 -15.25 -17.94
CA LEU A 11 9.70 -15.76 -18.54
C LEU A 11 10.47 -16.70 -17.61
N ILE A 12 10.44 -16.48 -16.30
CA ILE A 12 11.24 -17.26 -15.33
C ILE A 12 10.53 -18.56 -14.95
N PHE A 13 9.22 -18.51 -14.72
CA PHE A 13 8.46 -19.64 -14.20
C PHE A 13 7.59 -20.32 -15.27
N SER A 14 7.61 -19.83 -16.51
CA SER A 14 6.77 -20.36 -17.61
C SER A 14 5.26 -20.34 -17.31
N LEU A 15 4.82 -19.45 -16.42
CA LEU A 15 3.41 -19.28 -16.04
C LEU A 15 2.60 -18.74 -17.21
N SER A 16 1.28 -18.95 -17.22
CA SER A 16 0.41 -18.26 -18.17
C SER A 16 0.48 -16.73 -17.99
N TRP A 17 0.16 -15.96 -19.03
CA TRP A 17 0.12 -14.50 -18.93
C TRP A 17 -0.83 -14.00 -17.83
N LEU A 18 -1.93 -14.72 -17.57
CA LEU A 18 -2.89 -14.37 -16.53
C LEU A 18 -2.32 -14.62 -15.13
N GLU A 19 -1.69 -15.77 -14.89
CA GLU A 19 -1.05 -16.07 -13.59
C GLU A 19 0.14 -15.14 -13.32
N ALA A 20 0.94 -14.86 -14.35
CA ALA A 20 2.04 -13.91 -14.27
C ALA A 20 1.54 -12.48 -14.02
N ALA A 21 0.42 -12.09 -14.64
CA ALA A 21 -0.26 -10.82 -14.37
C ALA A 21 -0.75 -10.78 -12.92
N LEU A 22 -1.32 -11.88 -12.41
CA LEU A 22 -1.79 -11.97 -11.04
C LEU A 22 -0.64 -11.78 -10.04
N ILE A 23 0.50 -12.46 -10.23
CA ILE A 23 1.70 -12.24 -9.40
C ILE A 23 2.14 -10.78 -9.45
N GLY A 24 2.21 -10.21 -10.66
CA GLY A 24 2.57 -8.81 -10.85
C GLY A 24 1.61 -7.84 -10.16
N ALA A 25 0.30 -8.13 -10.16
CA ALA A 25 -0.71 -7.32 -9.48
C ALA A 25 -0.58 -7.43 -7.96
N ILE A 26 -0.48 -8.64 -7.41
CA ILE A 26 -0.35 -8.89 -5.97
C ILE A 26 0.93 -8.25 -5.40
N LEU A 27 2.02 -8.24 -6.17
CA LEU A 27 3.28 -7.61 -5.77
C LEU A 27 3.36 -6.12 -6.13
N SER A 28 2.40 -5.54 -6.86
CA SER A 28 2.46 -4.12 -7.20
C SER A 28 2.25 -3.16 -6.02
N PRO A 29 1.30 -3.38 -5.09
CA PRO A 29 1.03 -2.44 -4.01
C PRO A 29 2.17 -2.43 -2.99
N THR A 30 2.37 -1.26 -2.40
CA THR A 30 3.51 -0.96 -1.54
C THR A 30 2.98 -0.30 -0.28
N ASP A 31 3.47 -0.76 0.87
CA ASP A 31 2.93 -0.31 2.16
C ASP A 31 3.97 0.49 2.95
N PRO A 32 3.73 1.79 3.19
CA PRO A 32 4.64 2.66 3.90
C PRO A 32 4.80 2.28 5.38
N VAL A 33 3.93 1.41 5.93
CA VAL A 33 4.04 0.95 7.33
C VAL A 33 5.39 0.31 7.60
N PHE A 34 5.97 -0.41 6.64
CA PHE A 34 7.28 -1.05 6.79
C PHE A 34 8.48 -0.10 6.65
N ILE A 35 8.23 1.20 6.44
CA ILE A 35 9.24 2.26 6.38
C ILE A 35 8.82 3.44 7.28
N SER A 36 8.00 3.19 8.31
CA SER A 36 7.48 4.23 9.19
C SER A 36 8.60 5.06 9.83
N GLN A 37 9.69 4.41 10.27
CA GLN A 37 10.85 5.10 10.86
C GLN A 37 11.53 6.08 9.90
N LEU A 38 11.57 5.72 8.61
CA LEU A 38 12.08 6.60 7.57
C LEU A 38 11.12 7.80 7.46
N ILE A 39 9.82 7.55 7.24
CA ILE A 39 8.80 8.59 7.06
C ILE A 39 8.70 9.55 8.24
N GLU A 40 8.86 9.06 9.47
CA GLU A 40 8.82 9.84 10.72
C GLU A 40 10.09 10.67 10.94
N SER A 41 11.19 10.38 10.26
CA SER A 41 12.42 11.17 10.41
C SER A 41 12.25 12.60 9.87
N GLU A 42 12.66 13.59 10.68
CA GLU A 42 12.53 15.02 10.34
C GLU A 42 13.38 15.43 9.12
N GLY A 43 14.45 14.69 8.83
CA GLY A 43 15.36 14.97 7.72
C GLY A 43 14.85 14.59 6.33
N ILE A 44 13.67 13.96 6.20
CA ILE A 44 13.12 13.60 4.89
C ILE A 44 12.42 14.78 4.22
N PRO A 45 12.74 15.06 2.93
CA PRO A 45 12.03 16.05 2.15
C PRO A 45 10.52 15.79 2.13
N GLN A 46 9.72 16.82 2.45
CA GLN A 46 8.25 16.70 2.41
C GLN A 46 7.74 16.16 1.07
N ARG A 47 8.39 16.54 -0.04
CA ARG A 47 8.07 16.06 -1.39
C ARG A 47 8.13 14.54 -1.49
N LEU A 48 9.16 13.92 -0.92
CA LEU A 48 9.34 12.48 -0.92
C LEU A 48 8.27 11.80 -0.05
N ARG A 49 7.98 12.36 1.13
CA ARG A 49 6.90 11.88 2.01
C ARG A 49 5.53 11.91 1.32
N HIS A 50 5.20 13.01 0.65
CA HIS A 50 3.97 13.15 -0.12
C HIS A 50 3.91 12.18 -1.30
N LEU A 51 5.01 12.02 -2.04
CA LEU A 51 5.08 11.10 -3.18
C LEU A 51 4.79 9.66 -2.74
N LEU A 52 5.46 9.18 -1.69
CA LEU A 52 5.27 7.82 -1.18
C LEU A 52 3.86 7.61 -0.61
N GLY A 53 3.30 8.61 0.08
CA GLY A 53 1.94 8.54 0.61
C GLY A 53 0.88 8.47 -0.49
N VAL A 54 1.01 9.29 -1.53
CA VAL A 54 0.07 9.28 -2.67
C VAL A 54 0.19 7.98 -3.48
N GLU A 55 1.41 7.50 -3.72
CA GLU A 55 1.64 6.23 -4.42
C GLU A 55 0.98 5.06 -3.68
N SER A 56 1.20 4.95 -2.37
CA SER A 56 0.61 3.89 -1.56
C SER A 56 -0.92 3.97 -1.56
N GLY A 57 -1.49 5.16 -1.34
CA GLY A 57 -2.95 5.33 -1.30
C GLY A 57 -3.63 5.01 -2.64
N LEU A 58 -3.03 5.38 -3.77
CA LEU A 58 -3.54 5.04 -5.10
C LEU A 58 -3.42 3.54 -5.38
N ASN A 59 -2.28 2.93 -5.04
CA ASN A 59 -2.04 1.51 -5.27
C ASN A 59 -3.02 0.63 -4.50
N ASP A 60 -3.29 0.93 -3.22
CA ASP A 60 -4.19 0.14 -2.38
C ASP A 60 -5.64 0.13 -2.90
N GLY A 61 -6.10 1.25 -3.49
CA GLY A 61 -7.45 1.34 -4.05
C GLY A 61 -7.60 0.71 -5.44
N ILE A 62 -6.58 0.81 -6.30
CA ILE A 62 -6.66 0.41 -7.72
C ILE A 62 -6.37 -1.08 -7.93
N VAL A 63 -5.49 -1.67 -7.11
CA VAL A 63 -4.98 -3.03 -7.33
C VAL A 63 -6.05 -4.10 -7.08
N LEU A 64 -6.88 -3.95 -6.05
CA LEU A 64 -7.89 -4.94 -5.68
C LEU A 64 -8.84 -5.29 -6.84
N PRO A 65 -9.50 -4.33 -7.52
CA PRO A 65 -10.33 -4.63 -8.70
C PRO A 65 -9.57 -5.43 -9.78
N VAL A 66 -8.31 -5.08 -10.05
CA VAL A 66 -7.48 -5.75 -11.06
C VAL A 66 -7.22 -7.20 -10.67
N ILE A 67 -6.86 -7.46 -9.40
CA ILE A 67 -6.64 -8.83 -8.89
C ILE A 67 -7.90 -9.67 -9.03
N LEU A 68 -9.07 -9.14 -8.66
CA LEU A 68 -10.33 -9.87 -8.72
C LEU A 68 -10.72 -10.23 -10.15
N ILE A 69 -10.54 -9.31 -11.09
CA ILE A 69 -10.78 -9.56 -12.51
C ILE A 69 -9.84 -10.68 -13.02
N LEU A 70 -8.55 -10.63 -12.66
CA LEU A 70 -7.58 -11.66 -13.04
C LEU A 70 -7.94 -13.03 -12.46
N LEU A 71 -8.30 -13.09 -11.17
CA LEU A 71 -8.72 -14.32 -10.51
C LEU A 71 -9.94 -14.94 -11.21
N GLN A 72 -10.97 -14.13 -11.47
CA GLN A 72 -12.17 -14.60 -12.16
C GLN A 72 -11.84 -15.12 -13.57
N LEU A 73 -10.94 -14.46 -14.30
CA LEU A 73 -10.49 -14.92 -15.62
C LEU A 73 -9.70 -16.24 -15.57
N ILE A 74 -8.97 -16.50 -14.48
CA ILE A 74 -8.20 -17.74 -14.31
C ILE A 74 -9.13 -18.89 -13.90
N THR A 75 -10.14 -18.65 -13.07
CA THR A 75 -11.02 -19.69 -12.53
C THR A 75 -12.21 -20.04 -13.43
N SER A 76 -12.58 -19.17 -14.37
CA SER A 76 -13.76 -19.40 -15.21
C SER A 76 -13.46 -20.38 -16.35
N GLU A 77 -14.07 -21.57 -16.32
CA GLU A 77 -13.96 -22.58 -17.39
C GLU A 77 -14.56 -22.11 -18.72
N THR A 78 -15.63 -21.32 -18.64
CA THR A 78 -16.25 -20.62 -19.79
C THR A 78 -16.42 -19.15 -19.40
N PRO A 79 -15.53 -18.25 -19.84
CA PRO A 79 -15.67 -16.85 -19.51
C PRO A 79 -16.89 -16.31 -20.25
N GLU A 80 -18.01 -16.12 -19.54
CA GLU A 80 -19.13 -15.29 -20.00
C GLU A 80 -18.86 -13.85 -19.57
N PRO A 81 -18.27 -13.00 -20.44
CA PRO A 81 -17.74 -11.72 -20.00
C PRO A 81 -18.85 -10.78 -19.52
N LEU A 82 -20.07 -10.96 -20.04
CA LEU A 82 -21.25 -10.20 -19.63
C LEU A 82 -21.72 -10.56 -18.22
N LEU A 83 -21.68 -11.84 -17.85
CA LEU A 83 -22.02 -12.30 -16.50
C LEU A 83 -21.00 -11.77 -15.49
N MET A 84 -19.70 -11.94 -15.79
CA MET A 84 -18.60 -11.46 -14.94
C MET A 84 -18.67 -9.93 -14.75
N LEU A 85 -18.96 -9.19 -15.82
CA LEU A 85 -19.16 -7.74 -15.75
C LEU A 85 -20.39 -7.39 -14.91
N GLY A 86 -21.47 -8.18 -15.01
CA GLY A 86 -22.66 -8.06 -14.18
C GLY A 86 -22.39 -8.29 -12.69
N GLU A 87 -21.61 -9.30 -12.31
CA GLU A 87 -21.22 -9.57 -10.93
C GLU A 87 -20.34 -8.44 -10.35
N LEU A 88 -19.42 -7.92 -11.17
CA LEU A 88 -18.54 -6.82 -10.81
C LEU A 88 -19.33 -5.51 -10.58
N ILE A 89 -20.16 -5.13 -11.56
CA ILE A 89 -21.01 -3.94 -11.49
C ILE A 89 -22.03 -4.09 -10.37
N GLY A 90 -22.62 -5.28 -10.21
CA GLY A 90 -23.57 -5.60 -9.14
C GLY A 90 -22.97 -5.35 -7.77
N GLY A 91 -21.71 -5.77 -7.53
CA GLY A 91 -21.00 -5.48 -6.30
C GLY A 91 -20.87 -3.98 -6.04
N VAL A 92 -20.41 -3.22 -7.04
CA VAL A 92 -20.29 -1.74 -6.94
C VAL A 92 -21.65 -1.09 -6.66
N LEU A 93 -22.70 -1.49 -7.38
CA LEU A 93 -24.05 -0.94 -7.20
C LEU A 93 -24.60 -1.22 -5.81
N VAL A 94 -24.45 -2.44 -5.29
CA VAL A 94 -24.86 -2.80 -3.92
C VAL A 94 -24.07 -1.98 -2.90
N GLY A 95 -22.75 -1.88 -3.08
CA GLY A 95 -21.87 -1.08 -2.22
C GLY A 95 -22.21 0.41 -2.22
N ILE A 96 -22.81 0.96 -3.28
CA ILE A 96 -23.27 2.35 -3.32
C ILE A 96 -24.69 2.47 -2.76
N ALA A 97 -25.63 1.67 -3.25
CA ALA A 97 -27.04 1.82 -2.96
C ALA A 97 -27.36 1.58 -1.49
N VAL A 98 -26.76 0.55 -0.88
CA VAL A 98 -27.06 0.13 0.49
C VAL A 98 -26.64 1.18 1.52
N PRO A 99 -25.36 1.60 1.63
CA PRO A 99 -24.98 2.62 2.60
C PRO A 99 -25.69 3.94 2.37
N TRP A 100 -25.89 4.32 1.11
CA TRP A 100 -26.63 5.54 0.77
C TRP A 100 -28.07 5.49 1.33
N LEU A 101 -28.78 4.38 1.13
CA LEU A 101 -30.15 4.21 1.62
C LEU A 101 -30.21 4.19 3.15
N PHE A 102 -29.35 3.40 3.81
CA PHE A 102 -29.31 3.32 5.27
C PHE A 102 -29.05 4.68 5.91
N ILE A 103 -28.00 5.38 5.47
CA ILE A 103 -27.63 6.69 6.02
C ILE A 103 -28.73 7.72 5.76
N LYS A 104 -29.33 7.75 4.57
CA LYS A 104 -30.41 8.69 4.26
C LYS A 104 -31.68 8.42 5.06
N PHE A 105 -31.99 7.15 5.31
CA PHE A 105 -33.17 6.76 6.08
C PHE A 105 -32.99 7.11 7.56
N GLU A 106 -31.81 6.87 8.13
CA GLU A 106 -31.45 7.26 9.49
C GLU A 106 -31.54 8.78 9.70
N GLN A 107 -31.00 9.57 8.77
CA GLN A 107 -31.09 11.04 8.81
C GLN A 107 -32.54 11.56 8.77
N ARG A 108 -33.45 10.83 8.12
CA ARG A 108 -34.87 11.21 8.01
C ARG A 108 -35.67 10.83 9.26
N ILE A 109 -35.28 9.75 9.94
CA ILE A 109 -36.01 9.19 11.07
C ILE A 109 -35.17 9.35 12.33
N ARG A 110 -35.29 10.53 12.98
CA ARG A 110 -34.61 10.87 14.25
C ARG A 110 -34.82 9.87 15.39
N PHE A 111 -35.82 9.00 15.29
CA PHE A 111 -36.08 7.92 16.27
C PHE A 111 -35.03 6.79 16.20
N LEU A 112 -34.34 6.62 15.07
CA LEU A 112 -33.30 5.61 14.89
C LEU A 112 -31.90 6.08 15.31
N TYR A 113 -31.77 7.31 15.82
CA TYR A 113 -30.48 7.84 16.27
C TYR A 113 -30.02 7.04 17.50
N VAL A 114 -29.13 6.08 17.25
CA VAL A 114 -28.50 5.31 18.32
C VAL A 114 -27.61 6.27 19.10
N GLY A 115 -27.65 6.22 20.44
CA GLY A 115 -26.84 7.11 21.27
C GLY A 115 -25.36 7.09 20.87
N THR A 116 -24.66 8.20 21.12
CA THR A 116 -23.29 8.51 20.65
C THR A 116 -22.23 7.42 20.89
N ILE A 117 -22.49 6.46 21.79
CA ILE A 117 -21.58 5.36 22.13
C ILE A 117 -21.50 4.31 21.01
N TYR A 118 -22.57 4.08 20.25
CA TYR A 118 -22.61 2.99 19.24
C TYR A 118 -22.52 3.48 17.80
N GLU A 119 -22.44 4.79 17.59
CA GLU A 119 -22.29 5.43 16.27
C GLU A 119 -21.14 4.84 15.42
N PRO A 120 -19.97 4.45 15.99
CA PRO A 120 -18.91 3.78 15.23
C PRO A 120 -19.33 2.40 14.67
N LEU A 121 -20.25 1.68 15.33
CA LEU A 121 -20.67 0.35 14.90
C LEU A 121 -21.63 0.39 13.70
N ASN A 122 -22.23 1.55 13.40
CA ASN A 122 -23.19 1.69 12.32
C ASN A 122 -22.55 1.41 10.95
N ALA A 123 -21.41 2.08 10.65
CA ALA A 123 -20.66 1.83 9.42
C ALA A 123 -20.21 0.37 9.30
N PHE A 124 -19.82 -0.25 10.41
CA PHE A 124 -19.44 -1.66 10.45
C PHE A 124 -20.63 -2.58 10.14
N ALA A 125 -21.80 -2.33 10.74
CA ALA A 125 -23.03 -3.08 10.50
C ALA A 125 -23.50 -2.94 9.04
N ILE A 126 -23.44 -1.74 8.46
CA ILE A 126 -23.72 -1.51 7.04
C ILE A 126 -22.76 -2.35 6.18
N GLY A 127 -21.46 -2.35 6.49
CA GLY A 127 -20.47 -3.17 5.79
C GLY A 127 -20.79 -4.66 5.84
N LEU A 128 -21.14 -5.20 7.02
CA LEU A 128 -21.55 -6.59 7.18
C LEU A 128 -22.82 -6.91 6.37
N PHE A 129 -23.81 -6.01 6.39
CA PHE A 129 -25.03 -6.19 5.61
C PHE A 129 -24.75 -6.18 4.10
N VAL A 130 -23.87 -5.29 3.62
CA VAL A 130 -23.42 -5.28 2.22
C VAL A 130 -22.80 -6.63 1.85
N ILE A 131 -21.95 -7.19 2.71
CA ILE A 131 -21.31 -8.49 2.48
C ILE A 131 -22.36 -9.60 2.32
N VAL A 132 -23.25 -9.74 3.31
CA VAL A 132 -24.29 -10.78 3.31
C VAL A 132 -25.22 -10.64 2.09
N LEU A 133 -25.59 -9.41 1.73
CA LEU A 133 -26.43 -9.17 0.58
C LEU A 133 -25.71 -9.51 -0.73
N CYS A 134 -24.41 -9.24 -0.84
CA CYS A 134 -23.63 -9.60 -2.02
C CYS A 134 -23.54 -11.11 -2.20
N GLU A 135 -23.34 -11.86 -1.11
CA GLU A 135 -23.36 -13.33 -1.13
C GLU A 135 -24.72 -13.86 -1.59
N ALA A 136 -25.83 -13.28 -1.10
CA ALA A 136 -27.18 -13.67 -1.49
C ALA A 136 -27.51 -13.35 -2.96
N LEU A 137 -26.93 -12.27 -3.50
CA LEU A 137 -27.10 -11.85 -4.90
C LEU A 137 -26.06 -12.46 -5.84
N HIS A 138 -25.10 -13.22 -5.32
CA HIS A 138 -23.95 -13.74 -6.06
C HIS A 138 -23.18 -12.65 -6.83
N VAL A 139 -23.00 -11.48 -6.22
CA VAL A 139 -22.21 -10.38 -6.78
C VAL A 139 -20.91 -10.18 -6.01
N ASN A 140 -19.98 -9.40 -6.54
CA ASN A 140 -18.64 -9.29 -5.99
C ASN A 140 -18.61 -8.57 -4.62
N THR A 141 -18.43 -9.34 -3.55
CA THR A 141 -18.36 -8.86 -2.15
C THR A 141 -17.23 -7.86 -1.90
N PHE A 142 -16.06 -8.06 -2.51
CA PHE A 142 -14.89 -7.20 -2.26
C PHE A 142 -15.07 -5.80 -2.84
N LEU A 143 -15.54 -5.70 -4.09
CA LEU A 143 -15.86 -4.42 -4.69
C LEU A 143 -17.04 -3.73 -4.01
N ALA A 144 -18.01 -4.50 -3.52
CA ALA A 144 -19.11 -3.95 -2.75
C ALA A 144 -18.62 -3.34 -1.44
N ALA A 145 -17.77 -4.04 -0.69
CA ALA A 145 -17.19 -3.51 0.55
C ALA A 145 -16.34 -2.25 0.30
N PHE A 146 -15.53 -2.25 -0.75
CA PHE A 146 -14.72 -1.09 -1.16
C PHE A 146 -15.61 0.12 -1.52
N SER A 147 -16.60 -0.10 -2.39
CA SER A 147 -17.56 0.93 -2.82
C SER A 147 -18.41 1.43 -1.65
N ALA A 148 -18.72 0.56 -0.68
CA ALA A 148 -19.42 0.91 0.54
C ALA A 148 -18.61 1.84 1.43
N GLY A 149 -17.32 1.56 1.63
CA GLY A 149 -16.42 2.45 2.36
C GLY A 149 -16.35 3.86 1.73
N ILE A 150 -16.20 3.93 0.40
CA ILE A 150 -16.23 5.20 -0.34
C ILE A 150 -17.57 5.91 -0.15
N THR A 151 -18.68 5.18 -0.24
CA THR A 151 -20.02 5.76 -0.12
C THR A 151 -20.26 6.32 1.28
N VAL A 152 -19.96 5.55 2.35
CA VAL A 152 -20.06 6.02 3.73
C VAL A 152 -19.22 7.28 3.92
N GLY A 153 -17.97 7.28 3.45
CA GLY A 153 -17.05 8.41 3.58
C GLY A 153 -17.48 9.69 2.88
N ASN A 154 -18.34 9.60 1.86
CA ASN A 154 -18.84 10.74 1.08
C ASN A 154 -20.28 11.15 1.47
N VAL A 155 -21.12 10.22 1.91
CA VAL A 155 -22.55 10.49 2.19
C VAL A 155 -22.75 11.07 3.60
N SER A 156 -21.95 10.67 4.59
CA SER A 156 -22.04 11.22 5.95
C SER A 156 -20.67 11.40 6.59
N THR A 157 -20.32 12.67 6.87
CA THR A 157 -19.09 13.00 7.60
C THR A 157 -19.16 12.54 9.06
N GLU A 158 -20.35 12.58 9.67
CA GLU A 158 -20.58 12.14 11.06
C GLU A 158 -20.27 10.65 11.21
N VAL A 159 -20.86 9.80 10.36
CA VAL A 159 -20.64 8.35 10.36
C VAL A 159 -19.17 8.01 10.08
N ARG A 160 -18.53 8.74 9.15
CA ARG A 160 -17.10 8.57 8.85
C ARG A 160 -16.23 8.85 10.06
N VAL A 161 -16.44 10.00 10.72
CA VAL A 161 -15.64 10.43 11.89
C VAL A 161 -15.86 9.49 13.07
N ALA A 162 -17.11 9.07 13.32
CA ALA A 162 -17.41 8.09 14.35
C ALA A 162 -16.71 6.75 14.10
N PHE A 163 -16.71 6.27 12.85
CA PHE A 163 -16.08 5.00 12.49
C PHE A 163 -14.55 5.05 12.50
N GLU A 164 -13.91 6.21 12.25
CA GLU A 164 -12.46 6.29 11.99
C GLU A 164 -11.60 5.61 13.06
N GLY A 165 -11.86 5.90 14.35
CA GLY A 165 -11.09 5.31 15.45
C GLY A 165 -11.29 3.81 15.62
N PHE A 166 -12.55 3.36 15.55
CA PHE A 166 -12.90 1.94 15.63
C PHE A 166 -12.37 1.16 14.42
N GLY A 167 -12.61 1.67 13.21
CA GLY A 167 -12.16 1.10 11.95
C GLY A 167 -10.64 1.00 11.86
N ARG A 168 -9.90 2.00 12.37
CA ARG A 168 -8.44 1.93 12.46
C ARG A 168 -8.00 0.79 13.37
N THR A 169 -8.55 0.69 14.57
CA THR A 169 -8.22 -0.37 15.53
C THR A 169 -8.53 -1.76 14.96
N LEU A 170 -9.71 -1.91 14.35
CA LEU A 170 -10.14 -3.17 13.73
C LEU A 170 -9.23 -3.55 12.56
N THR A 171 -8.88 -2.59 11.70
CA THR A 171 -7.96 -2.80 10.57
C THR A 171 -6.59 -3.26 11.06
N GLU A 172 -6.04 -2.63 12.10
CA GLU A 172 -4.75 -3.05 12.66
C GLU A 172 -4.80 -4.46 13.26
N LEU A 173 -5.88 -4.83 13.96
CA LEU A 173 -6.07 -6.19 14.46
C LEU A 173 -6.13 -7.22 13.32
N LEU A 174 -6.90 -6.94 12.25
CA LEU A 174 -7.00 -7.81 11.09
C LEU A 174 -5.66 -7.92 10.34
N LYS A 175 -4.90 -6.82 10.26
CA LYS A 175 -3.55 -6.83 9.69
C LYS A 175 -2.61 -7.76 10.45
N LEU A 176 -2.58 -7.65 11.78
CA LEU A 176 -1.77 -8.50 12.65
C LEU A 176 -2.17 -9.97 12.52
N ALA A 177 -3.49 -10.25 12.47
CA ALA A 177 -3.98 -11.61 12.28
C ALA A 177 -3.54 -12.20 10.93
N ALA A 178 -3.68 -11.44 9.83
CA ALA A 178 -3.25 -11.89 8.51
C ALA A 178 -1.73 -12.06 8.42
N LEU A 179 -0.92 -11.20 9.06
CA LEU A 179 0.53 -11.39 9.16
C LEU A 179 0.88 -12.68 9.94
N PHE A 180 0.18 -12.94 11.04
CA PHE A 180 0.34 -14.16 11.82
C PHE A 180 0.02 -15.41 10.98
N PHE A 181 -1.12 -15.45 10.29
CA PHE A 181 -1.49 -16.57 9.43
C PHE A 181 -0.53 -16.73 8.24
N PHE A 182 -0.05 -15.63 7.66
CA PHE A 182 0.95 -15.67 6.61
C PHE A 182 2.25 -16.31 7.11
N GLY A 183 2.71 -15.92 8.30
CA GLY A 183 3.86 -16.54 8.95
C GLY A 183 3.68 -18.04 9.22
N LEU A 184 2.46 -18.48 9.58
CA LEU A 184 2.15 -19.91 9.78
C LEU A 184 2.14 -20.71 8.46
N LEU A 185 1.78 -20.09 7.35
CA LEU A 185 1.74 -20.74 6.03
C LEU A 185 3.13 -20.85 5.38
N ILE A 186 4.12 -20.11 5.85
CA ILE A 186 5.48 -20.17 5.34
C ILE A 186 6.24 -21.33 5.99
N ASN A 187 6.81 -22.21 5.17
CA ASN A 187 7.77 -23.21 5.60
C ASN A 187 9.19 -22.62 5.53
N LEU A 188 10.04 -22.82 6.55
CA LEU A 188 11.45 -22.39 6.52
C LEU A 188 12.26 -23.04 5.38
N ASN A 189 11.88 -24.25 4.95
CA ASN A 189 12.48 -24.92 3.80
C ASN A 189 12.18 -24.21 2.47
N LEU A 190 11.24 -23.25 2.45
CA LEU A 190 10.95 -22.41 1.28
C LEU A 190 12.25 -21.82 0.72
N PHE A 191 13.18 -21.36 1.54
CA PHE A 191 14.42 -20.74 1.05
C PHE A 191 15.42 -21.72 0.42
N VAL A 192 15.35 -22.99 0.81
CA VAL A 192 16.24 -24.05 0.32
C VAL A 192 15.65 -24.69 -0.94
N ASP A 193 14.34 -24.95 -0.93
CA ASP A 193 13.64 -25.69 -1.98
C ASP A 193 13.20 -24.80 -3.16
N SER A 194 13.19 -23.48 -2.97
CA SER A 194 12.76 -22.48 -3.98
C SER A 194 13.57 -22.45 -5.28
N GLY A 195 14.79 -23.00 -5.28
CA GLY A 195 15.71 -22.92 -6.41
C GLY A 195 16.16 -21.50 -6.77
N PRO A 196 17.10 -21.35 -7.72
CA PRO A 196 17.69 -20.05 -8.09
C PRO A 196 16.69 -19.09 -8.79
N ALA A 197 15.63 -19.62 -9.40
CA ALA A 197 14.62 -18.84 -10.11
C ALA A 197 13.90 -17.83 -9.20
N ASN A 198 13.51 -18.25 -7.99
CA ASN A 198 12.88 -17.38 -6.99
C ASN A 198 13.79 -16.24 -6.53
N TYR A 199 15.08 -16.50 -6.35
CA TYR A 199 16.06 -15.46 -6.01
C TYR A 199 16.22 -14.43 -7.14
N ILE A 200 16.31 -14.89 -8.39
CA ILE A 200 16.42 -14.02 -9.56
C ILE A 200 15.15 -13.16 -9.70
N PHE A 201 13.98 -13.78 -9.59
CA PHE A 201 12.71 -13.07 -9.67
C PHE A 201 12.58 -12.03 -8.55
N ALA A 202 12.87 -12.40 -7.30
CA ALA A 202 12.82 -11.46 -6.19
C ALA A 202 13.85 -10.32 -6.36
N ALA A 203 15.05 -10.59 -6.87
CA ALA A 203 16.02 -9.55 -7.20
C ALA A 203 15.49 -8.58 -8.28
N ILE A 204 14.84 -9.08 -9.33
CA ILE A 204 14.19 -8.23 -10.35
C ILE A 204 13.09 -7.38 -9.71
N VAL A 205 12.25 -7.98 -8.87
CA VAL A 205 11.15 -7.28 -8.21
C VAL A 205 11.65 -6.15 -7.30
N LEU A 206 12.70 -6.40 -6.51
CA LEU A 206 13.20 -5.46 -5.51
C LEU A 206 14.15 -4.41 -6.10
N ILE A 207 15.04 -4.81 -7.01
CA ILE A 207 16.16 -3.97 -7.47
C ILE A 207 15.88 -3.34 -8.85
N ILE A 208 15.01 -3.93 -9.67
CA ILE A 208 14.80 -3.47 -11.05
C ILE A 208 13.41 -2.84 -11.22
N ALA A 209 12.36 -3.53 -10.80
CA ALA A 209 10.99 -3.17 -11.16
C ALA A 209 10.59 -1.77 -10.68
N ARG A 210 10.97 -1.39 -9.45
CA ARG A 210 10.67 -0.08 -8.87
C ARG A 210 11.63 1.01 -9.35
N PRO A 211 12.97 0.83 -9.32
CA PRO A 211 13.88 1.84 -9.85
C PRO A 211 13.63 2.21 -11.30
N VAL A 212 13.41 1.22 -12.19
CA VAL A 212 13.09 1.51 -13.60
C VAL A 212 11.80 2.32 -13.72
N ALA A 213 10.75 1.95 -12.98
CA ALA A 213 9.47 2.67 -13.03
C ALA A 213 9.61 4.13 -12.57
N ILE A 214 10.30 4.36 -11.45
CA ILE A 214 10.46 5.70 -10.88
C ILE A 214 11.36 6.58 -11.74
N TYR A 215 12.47 6.04 -12.27
CA TYR A 215 13.35 6.82 -13.13
C TYR A 215 12.71 7.16 -14.48
N ILE A 216 11.84 6.30 -15.03
CA ILE A 216 11.06 6.63 -16.23
C ILE A 216 10.08 7.77 -15.96
N VAL A 217 9.30 7.68 -14.87
CA VAL A 217 8.28 8.69 -14.52
C VAL A 217 8.91 10.03 -14.14
N LEU A 218 10.03 10.00 -13.43
CA LEU A 218 10.74 11.19 -12.95
C LEU A 218 11.89 11.63 -13.85
N TRP A 219 12.02 11.09 -15.07
CA TRP A 219 13.15 11.40 -15.97
C TRP A 219 13.28 12.91 -16.13
N LYS A 220 12.20 13.60 -16.50
CA LYS A 220 12.20 15.03 -16.83
C LYS A 220 11.98 15.95 -15.62
N GLN A 221 11.97 15.42 -14.41
CA GLN A 221 11.72 16.20 -13.20
C GLN A 221 13.03 16.60 -12.53
N ASP A 222 13.14 17.86 -12.12
CA ASP A 222 14.27 18.42 -11.37
C ASP A 222 14.22 18.01 -9.90
N ILE A 223 14.27 16.70 -9.66
CA ILE A 223 14.34 16.09 -8.33
C ILE A 223 15.77 15.57 -8.13
N PRO A 224 16.41 15.82 -6.98
CA PRO A 224 17.73 15.30 -6.68
C PRO A 224 17.81 13.78 -6.85
N ASN A 225 18.92 13.27 -7.40
CA ASN A 225 19.09 11.83 -7.63
C ASN A 225 19.01 11.02 -6.34
N LEU A 226 19.40 11.60 -5.20
CA LEU A 226 19.24 10.97 -3.89
C LEU A 226 17.76 10.72 -3.58
N GLU A 227 16.89 11.73 -3.74
CA GLU A 227 15.44 11.58 -3.55
C GLU A 227 14.82 10.58 -4.53
N LYS A 228 15.24 10.59 -5.81
CA LYS A 228 14.80 9.61 -6.82
C LYS A 228 15.22 8.19 -6.44
N ALA A 229 16.46 8.00 -5.99
CA ALA A 229 16.98 6.71 -5.55
C ALA A 229 16.30 6.22 -4.27
N THR A 230 16.04 7.11 -3.32
CA THR A 230 15.29 6.80 -2.09
C THR A 230 13.85 6.41 -2.43
N ALA A 231 13.15 7.15 -3.28
CA ALA A 231 11.83 6.76 -3.75
C ALA A 231 11.84 5.39 -4.46
N ALA A 232 12.86 5.16 -5.30
CA ALA A 232 13.07 3.93 -6.07
C ALA A 232 13.35 2.71 -5.19
N TRP A 233 14.05 2.92 -4.07
CA TRP A 233 14.39 1.86 -3.13
C TRP A 233 13.27 1.57 -2.15
N PHE A 234 12.65 2.61 -1.56
CA PHE A 234 11.66 2.41 -0.50
C PHE A 234 10.26 2.16 -1.07
N GLY A 235 10.02 0.88 -1.37
CA GLY A 235 8.72 0.34 -1.78
C GLY A 235 8.50 -1.10 -1.34
N PRO A 236 8.51 -1.36 -0.03
CA PRO A 236 8.34 -2.71 0.49
C PRO A 236 7.02 -3.31 0.02
N LYS A 237 7.05 -4.59 -0.34
CA LYS A 237 5.83 -5.38 -0.56
C LYS A 237 5.05 -5.44 0.74
N GLY A 238 3.84 -4.91 0.67
CA GLY A 238 3.10 -4.51 1.84
C GLY A 238 2.18 -5.56 2.43
N PHE A 239 1.40 -5.15 3.42
CA PHE A 239 0.32 -5.96 3.97
C PHE A 239 -0.67 -6.38 2.86
N ALA A 240 -0.99 -5.49 1.93
CA ALA A 240 -1.88 -5.78 0.81
C ALA A 240 -1.41 -7.02 0.02
N SER A 241 -0.11 -7.14 -0.27
CA SER A 241 0.45 -8.31 -0.95
C SER A 241 0.29 -9.61 -0.15
N ILE A 242 0.47 -9.54 1.18
CA ILE A 242 0.21 -10.68 2.08
C ILE A 242 -1.26 -11.07 2.01
N PHE A 243 -2.17 -10.12 2.19
CA PHE A 243 -3.60 -10.36 2.17
C PHE A 243 -4.08 -10.95 0.83
N TYR A 244 -3.66 -10.36 -0.29
CA TYR A 244 -4.05 -10.86 -1.61
C TYR A 244 -3.42 -12.20 -1.97
N SER A 245 -2.29 -12.58 -1.35
CA SER A 245 -1.72 -13.92 -1.53
C SER A 245 -2.67 -15.02 -1.05
N PHE A 246 -3.54 -14.74 -0.07
CA PHE A 246 -4.55 -15.70 0.40
C PHE A 246 -5.66 -15.94 -0.61
N PHE A 247 -5.88 -15.02 -1.56
CA PHE A 247 -6.88 -15.22 -2.60
C PHE A 247 -6.54 -16.40 -3.51
N ILE A 248 -5.26 -16.75 -3.63
CA ILE A 248 -4.83 -17.95 -4.37
C ILE A 248 -5.51 -19.21 -3.83
N PHE A 249 -5.60 -19.34 -2.51
CA PHE A 249 -6.24 -20.47 -1.86
C PHE A 249 -7.76 -20.33 -1.84
N GLN A 250 -8.27 -19.11 -1.62
CA GLN A 250 -9.71 -18.85 -1.63
C GLN A 250 -10.36 -19.19 -2.98
N PHE A 251 -9.67 -18.89 -4.09
CA PHE A 251 -10.13 -19.17 -5.45
C PHE A 251 -9.68 -20.53 -5.99
N ALA A 252 -9.00 -21.34 -5.16
CA ALA A 252 -8.56 -22.70 -5.49
C ALA A 252 -7.85 -22.81 -6.85
N LEU A 253 -6.87 -21.93 -7.10
CA LEU A 253 -6.19 -21.88 -8.39
C LEU A 253 -5.44 -23.21 -8.71
N PRO A 254 -5.43 -23.67 -9.98
CA PRO A 254 -4.78 -24.93 -10.37
C PRO A 254 -3.31 -25.04 -9.95
N ASN A 255 -2.55 -23.93 -10.01
CA ASN A 255 -1.14 -23.83 -9.60
C ASN A 255 -0.96 -23.09 -8.26
N GLY A 256 -1.95 -23.15 -7.37
CA GLY A 256 -2.00 -22.26 -6.21
C GLY A 256 -0.78 -22.33 -5.29
N TYR A 257 -0.25 -23.53 -5.01
CA TYR A 257 0.93 -23.67 -4.16
C TYR A 257 2.19 -23.03 -4.77
N GLU A 258 2.40 -23.18 -6.07
CA GLU A 258 3.55 -22.59 -6.77
C GLU A 258 3.46 -21.06 -6.77
N LEU A 259 2.29 -20.53 -7.13
CA LEU A 259 2.04 -19.08 -7.13
C LEU A 259 2.22 -18.50 -5.72
N PHE A 260 1.67 -19.16 -4.70
CA PHE A 260 1.82 -18.74 -3.32
C PHE A 260 3.28 -18.77 -2.87
N ASN A 261 4.05 -19.80 -3.22
CA ASN A 261 5.47 -19.89 -2.86
C ASN A 261 6.30 -18.75 -3.49
N ILE A 262 6.07 -18.42 -4.76
CA ILE A 262 6.75 -17.30 -5.44
C ILE A 262 6.43 -15.98 -4.73
N LEU A 263 5.16 -15.74 -4.41
CA LEU A 263 4.72 -14.55 -3.69
C LEU A 263 5.31 -14.50 -2.28
N ALA A 264 5.17 -15.57 -1.51
CA ALA A 264 5.62 -15.67 -0.14
C ALA A 264 7.12 -15.42 -0.04
N PHE A 265 7.90 -16.07 -0.90
CA PHE A 265 9.35 -15.86 -0.99
C PHE A 265 9.70 -14.40 -1.25
N THR A 266 9.06 -13.80 -2.25
CA THR A 266 9.33 -12.42 -2.66
C THR A 266 8.92 -11.41 -1.59
N ILE A 267 7.77 -11.63 -0.93
CA ILE A 267 7.26 -10.78 0.15
C ILE A 267 8.19 -10.86 1.35
N VAL A 268 8.59 -12.05 1.79
CA VAL A 268 9.50 -12.20 2.95
C VAL A 268 10.84 -11.54 2.67
N LEU A 269 11.43 -11.76 1.49
CA LEU A 269 12.69 -11.12 1.13
C LEU A 269 12.54 -9.59 1.07
N SER A 270 11.41 -9.09 0.56
CA SER A 270 11.10 -7.66 0.56
C SER A 270 11.06 -7.09 1.98
N ILE A 271 10.34 -7.75 2.89
CA ILE A 271 10.18 -7.28 4.28
C ILE A 271 11.55 -7.23 4.96
N VAL A 272 12.35 -8.30 4.84
CA VAL A 272 13.69 -8.37 5.44
C VAL A 272 14.62 -7.29 4.86
N ALA A 273 14.63 -7.12 3.53
CA ALA A 273 15.51 -6.15 2.87
C ALA A 273 15.16 -4.69 3.23
N HIS A 274 13.88 -4.35 3.27
CA HIS A 274 13.46 -2.96 3.50
C HIS A 274 13.41 -2.60 4.99
N SER A 275 12.97 -3.52 5.87
CA SER A 275 12.90 -3.31 7.33
C SER A 275 14.28 -3.26 8.00
N SER A 276 15.34 -3.72 7.34
CA SER A 276 16.71 -3.54 7.83
C SER A 276 17.37 -2.25 7.31
N THR A 277 16.88 -1.72 6.19
CA THR A 277 17.51 -0.61 5.47
C THR A 277 16.88 0.75 5.81
N ASP A 278 15.61 0.76 6.26
CA ASP A 278 14.88 1.96 6.69
C ASP A 278 15.58 2.72 7.83
N VAL A 279 16.08 2.02 8.85
CA VAL A 279 16.81 2.60 9.99
C VAL A 279 18.09 3.31 9.52
N PHE A 280 18.80 2.72 8.56
CA PHE A 280 20.06 3.25 8.06
C PHE A 280 19.86 4.56 7.28
N PHE A 281 18.90 4.57 6.34
CA PHE A 281 18.61 5.76 5.55
C PHE A 281 17.98 6.88 6.39
N GLY A 282 17.10 6.55 7.36
CA GLY A 282 16.56 7.55 8.29
C GLY A 282 17.67 8.31 9.03
N ARG A 283 18.65 7.58 9.57
CA ARG A 283 19.83 8.18 10.23
C ARG A 283 20.71 8.99 9.27
N TYR A 284 20.84 8.56 8.01
CA TYR A 284 21.60 9.30 7.01
C TYR A 284 20.95 10.65 6.68
N PHE A 285 19.64 10.66 6.41
CA PHE A 285 18.90 11.89 6.13
C PHE A 285 18.86 12.84 7.32
N GLN A 286 18.71 12.31 8.53
CA GLN A 286 18.78 13.10 9.76
C GLN A 286 20.14 13.80 9.89
N ARG A 287 21.24 13.07 9.73
CA ARG A 287 22.60 13.66 9.79
C ARG A 287 22.87 14.65 8.66
N ALA A 288 22.32 14.41 7.47
CA ALA A 288 22.43 15.33 6.35
C ALA A 288 21.67 16.64 6.63
N ALA A 289 20.49 16.56 7.24
CA ALA A 289 19.72 17.71 7.66
C ALA A 289 20.42 18.50 8.78
N GLU A 290 20.94 17.82 9.81
CA GLU A 290 21.72 18.44 10.88
C GLU A 290 22.92 19.23 10.34
N ARG A 291 23.67 18.66 9.38
CA ARG A 291 24.80 19.35 8.73
C ARG A 291 24.39 20.55 7.89
N ALA A 292 23.22 20.52 7.27
CA ALA A 292 22.70 21.65 6.50
C ALA A 292 22.26 22.82 7.40
N THR A 293 21.83 22.53 8.64
CA THR A 293 21.58 23.55 9.68
C THR A 293 22.84 24.08 10.36
N GLU A 294 23.97 23.36 10.28
CA GLU A 294 25.26 23.73 10.89
C GLU A 294 26.20 24.51 9.95
N GLU A 295 25.84 24.77 8.68
CA GLU A 295 26.67 25.61 7.80
C GLU A 295 26.74 27.06 8.34
N PRO A 296 27.95 27.62 8.49
CA PRO A 296 28.21 28.70 9.45
C PRO A 296 27.77 30.07 8.93
N ILE A 297 27.44 30.94 9.89
CA ILE A 297 27.41 32.40 9.75
C ILE A 297 28.55 32.85 8.81
N SER A 298 28.20 33.66 7.80
CA SER A 298 29.14 34.08 6.77
C SER A 298 30.39 34.72 7.41
N LEU A 299 31.57 34.45 6.85
CA LEU A 299 32.80 35.13 7.29
C LEU A 299 32.71 36.66 7.15
N GLU A 300 31.75 37.19 6.38
CA GLU A 300 31.47 38.63 6.29
C GLU A 300 30.90 39.17 7.61
N ASP A 301 29.94 38.47 8.23
CA ASP A 301 29.36 38.88 9.53
C ASP A 301 30.37 38.82 10.69
N ALA A 302 31.32 37.86 10.62
CA ALA A 302 32.38 37.73 11.61
C ALA A 302 33.49 38.79 11.46
N LEU A 303 33.68 39.32 10.24
CA LEU A 303 34.67 40.38 9.96
C LEU A 303 34.12 41.78 10.21
N GLU A 304 32.82 42.03 10.02
CA GLU A 304 32.18 43.30 10.39
C GLU A 304 32.24 43.55 11.91
N GLY A 305 32.03 42.51 12.73
CA GLY A 305 32.14 42.62 14.19
C GLY A 305 33.56 42.89 14.73
N ILE A 306 34.61 42.67 13.92
CA ILE A 306 36.00 42.97 14.29
C ILE A 306 36.38 44.41 13.92
N GLN A 307 35.77 45.00 12.88
CA GLN A 307 36.06 46.39 12.49
C GLN A 307 35.42 47.42 13.42
N GLU A 308 34.31 47.11 14.08
CA GLU A 308 33.69 48.00 15.07
C GLU A 308 34.44 48.04 16.43
N GLY A 309 35.44 47.18 16.64
CA GLY A 309 36.10 46.97 17.92
C GLY A 309 37.47 47.64 18.14
N GLN A 310 37.99 48.46 17.21
CA GLN A 310 39.28 49.13 17.43
C GLN A 310 39.15 50.41 18.28
N PRO A 311 39.79 50.53 19.46
CA PRO A 311 39.77 51.74 20.27
C PRO A 311 40.72 52.79 19.71
N SER A 312 40.24 54.03 19.59
CA SER A 312 41.05 55.21 19.28
C SER A 312 42.12 55.42 20.36
N ALA A 313 43.39 55.33 19.99
CA ALA A 313 44.49 55.77 20.81
C ALA A 313 44.59 57.31 20.74
N ASP A 314 44.37 58.00 21.86
CA ASP A 314 44.75 59.41 22.03
C ASP A 314 45.51 59.56 23.37
N PRO A 315 46.73 60.12 23.37
CA PRO A 315 47.52 60.36 24.57
C PRO A 315 47.40 61.83 25.04
N PRO A 316 47.68 62.13 26.32
CA PRO A 316 48.28 63.41 26.70
C PRO A 316 49.82 63.36 26.66
#